data_AF-A0A397ZJL0-F1
#
_entry.id   AF-A0A397ZJL0-F1
#
_cell.length_a   1.000
_cell.length_b   1.000
_cell.length_c   1.000
_cell.angle_alpha   90.00
_cell.angle_beta   90.00
_cell.angle_gamma   90.00
#
_symmetry.space_group_name_H-M   'P 1'
#
loop_
_entity.id
_entity.type
_entity.pdbx_description
1 polymer ?
#
loop_
_entity_poly.entity_id
_entity_poly.type
_entity_poly.pdbx_seq_one_letter_code
_entity_poly.pdbx_strand_id
1 'polypeptide(L)'
;MVFLPDDLCATILSRLPIKVFTSFKLVCKQWNSVVDSPIFRELFIAQHQNTHSSSWSLIMGAVDRTEFLAHYRCNTWGLQRSLDSYISSFIAYKFENQRHNYRRGSVVAYSDAGFVLMDVSSYSYAGSTFEKRSLCVANPVSQECIEIDAPKAFENSGIFRPFGIATRTNNGVVTSYKIVAFSSESYVENLGLMIYSSETGLWSRKLHLHSKSESCPHTISLNGNLHWLSRNNDELVSMDFNATNMASGPFRYTDFPDLEKRVKFARACTTYQGSLMYINIVSQDGSVDHKLCVWRLKSWEWQLISEISTALTETKFDYIPLRINSCDATTAYFLSQKHKRLIAINLRNGERMLHRELELSSGGRRILRSLRYSQGSYFYSFVLPQWLYRLPRQQR
;
A
#
# COMPACT_ATOMS: atom_id res chain seq x y z
N MET A 1 -19.75 39.79 17.60
CA MET A 1 -19.46 38.48 16.98
C MET A 1 -18.68 37.69 18.02
N VAL A 2 -19.21 36.59 18.54
CA VAL A 2 -18.56 35.81 19.61
C VAL A 2 -17.50 34.92 18.97
N PHE A 3 -16.22 35.20 19.24
CA PHE A 3 -15.12 34.34 18.81
C PHE A 3 -14.93 33.23 19.84
N LEU A 4 -15.08 31.98 19.40
CA LEU A 4 -14.65 30.84 20.21
C LEU A 4 -13.12 30.83 20.23
N PRO A 5 -12.48 30.65 21.40
CA PRO A 5 -11.03 30.48 21.50
C PRO A 5 -10.55 29.27 20.68
N ASP A 6 -9.33 29.35 20.14
CA ASP A 6 -8.76 28.30 19.28
C ASP A 6 -8.68 26.94 19.98
N ASP A 7 -8.40 26.90 21.28
CA ASP A 7 -8.37 25.67 22.08
C ASP A 7 -9.74 25.00 22.17
N LEU A 8 -10.80 25.80 22.28
CA LEU A 8 -12.18 25.30 22.31
C LEU A 8 -12.60 24.81 20.94
N CYS A 9 -12.24 25.53 19.87
CA CYS A 9 -12.41 25.08 18.49
C CYS A 9 -11.69 23.75 18.27
N ALA A 10 -10.43 23.62 18.68
CA ALA A 10 -9.64 22.40 18.57
C ALA A 10 -10.32 21.22 19.28
N THR A 11 -10.81 21.43 20.51
CA THR A 11 -11.49 20.41 21.31
C THR A 11 -12.82 19.94 20.69
N ILE A 12 -13.56 20.85 20.06
CA ILE A 12 -14.80 20.51 19.34
C ILE A 12 -14.47 19.74 18.06
N LEU A 13 -13.54 20.28 17.27
CA LEU A 13 -13.16 19.72 15.98
C LEU A 13 -12.54 18.33 16.11
N SER A 14 -11.82 18.06 17.20
CA SER A 14 -11.11 16.79 17.37
C SER A 14 -12.05 15.59 17.58
N ARG A 15 -13.29 15.87 17.98
CA ARG A 15 -14.37 14.87 18.12
C ARG A 15 -15.02 14.53 16.80
N LEU A 16 -14.76 15.29 15.74
CA LEU A 16 -15.35 15.09 14.43
C LEU A 16 -14.47 14.20 13.56
N PRO A 17 -15.04 13.45 12.61
CA PRO A 17 -14.25 12.72 11.63
C PRO A 17 -13.38 13.63 10.77
N ILE A 18 -12.22 13.14 10.34
CA ILE A 18 -11.24 13.83 9.48
C ILE A 18 -11.91 14.46 8.27
N LYS A 19 -12.76 13.70 7.56
CA LYS A 19 -13.47 14.23 6.39
C LYS A 19 -14.36 15.44 6.72
N VAL A 20 -14.94 15.47 7.92
CA VAL A 20 -15.85 16.55 8.34
C VAL A 20 -15.04 17.80 8.67
N PHE A 21 -14.07 17.72 9.59
CA PHE A 21 -13.34 18.93 9.98
C PHE A 21 -12.44 19.47 8.85
N THR A 22 -11.99 18.63 7.92
CA THR A 22 -11.22 19.10 6.75
C THR A 22 -12.06 19.94 5.80
N SER A 23 -13.37 19.68 5.70
CA SER A 23 -14.30 20.54 4.94
C SER A 23 -14.47 21.92 5.58
N PHE A 24 -14.34 22.03 6.91
CA PHE A 24 -14.48 23.29 7.63
C PHE A 24 -13.32 24.27 7.43
N LYS A 25 -12.18 23.79 6.91
CA LYS A 25 -11.08 24.65 6.46
C LYS A 25 -11.52 25.63 5.37
N LEU A 26 -12.58 25.31 4.63
CA LEU A 26 -13.17 26.16 3.60
C LEU A 26 -14.13 27.23 4.16
N VAL A 27 -14.54 27.12 5.43
CA VAL A 27 -15.54 28.01 6.04
C VAL A 27 -14.92 29.33 6.48
N CYS A 28 -13.81 29.31 7.22
CA CYS A 28 -13.10 30.53 7.61
C CYS A 28 -11.61 30.30 7.91
N LYS A 29 -10.85 31.41 7.94
CA LYS A 29 -9.39 31.39 8.18
C LYS A 29 -9.02 30.83 9.56
N GLN A 30 -9.81 31.11 10.58
CA GLN A 30 -9.55 30.62 11.94
C GLN A 30 -9.60 29.09 11.99
N TRP A 31 -10.65 28.47 11.44
CA TRP A 31 -10.80 27.02 11.44
C TRP A 31 -9.72 26.35 10.59
N ASN A 32 -9.34 26.96 9.46
CA ASN A 32 -8.21 26.50 8.68
C ASN A 32 -6.91 26.51 9.50
N SER A 33 -6.64 27.61 10.23
CA SER A 33 -5.46 27.75 11.10
C SER A 33 -5.44 26.71 12.23
N VAL A 34 -6.58 26.51 12.91
CA VAL A 34 -6.72 25.51 13.97
C VAL A 34 -6.48 24.10 13.43
N VAL A 35 -7.11 23.73 12.31
CA VAL A 35 -6.97 22.38 11.72
C VAL A 35 -5.55 22.11 11.20
N ASP A 36 -4.83 23.14 10.74
CA ASP A 36 -3.44 23.03 10.30
C ASP A 36 -2.41 23.05 11.45
N SER A 37 -2.84 23.38 12.67
CA SER A 37 -1.96 23.45 13.83
C SER A 37 -1.41 22.07 14.21
N PRO A 38 -0.10 21.95 14.51
CA PRO A 38 0.48 20.75 15.11
C PRO A 38 -0.22 20.33 16.41
N ILE A 39 -0.65 21.30 17.23
CA ILE A 39 -1.33 21.07 18.51
C ILE A 39 -2.66 20.35 18.27
N PHE A 40 -3.42 20.79 17.27
CA PHE A 40 -4.69 20.14 16.93
C PHE A 40 -4.48 18.70 16.47
N ARG A 41 -3.47 18.44 15.65
CA ARG A 41 -3.10 17.08 15.24
C ARG A 41 -2.76 16.21 16.44
N GLU A 42 -1.91 16.69 17.35
CA GLU A 42 -1.50 15.95 18.54
C GLU A 42 -2.70 15.65 19.44
N LEU A 43 -3.57 16.64 19.65
CA LEU A 43 -4.81 16.48 20.42
C LEU A 43 -5.76 15.47 19.76
N PHE A 44 -5.92 15.54 18.44
CA PHE A 44 -6.71 14.56 17.69
C PHE A 44 -6.14 13.15 17.82
N ILE A 45 -4.84 12.98 17.57
CA ILE A 45 -4.19 11.68 17.68
C ILE A 45 -4.34 11.14 19.10
N ALA A 46 -4.04 11.94 20.13
CA ALA A 46 -4.18 11.54 21.53
C ALA A 46 -5.60 11.08 21.87
N GLN A 47 -6.61 11.80 21.39
CA GLN A 47 -8.01 11.43 21.60
C GLN A 47 -8.40 10.11 20.92
N HIS A 48 -7.78 9.79 19.79
CA HIS A 48 -8.09 8.60 18.98
C HIS A 48 -7.02 7.49 19.09
N GLN A 49 -6.04 7.60 19.98
CA GLN A 49 -4.94 6.63 20.15
C GLN A 49 -5.44 5.21 20.47
N ASN A 50 -6.58 5.08 21.15
CA ASN A 50 -7.19 3.80 21.48
C ASN A 50 -7.91 3.13 20.29
N THR A 51 -8.08 3.83 19.17
CA THR A 51 -8.49 3.20 17.91
C THR A 51 -7.26 2.52 17.29
N HIS A 52 -6.93 1.33 17.77
CA HIS A 52 -5.83 0.49 17.25
C HIS A 52 -6.01 0.07 15.77
N SER A 53 -7.06 0.52 15.09
CA SER A 53 -7.37 0.14 13.72
C SER A 53 -7.46 1.35 12.80
N SER A 54 -6.54 1.40 11.85
CA SER A 54 -6.66 2.20 10.64
C SER A 54 -7.74 1.61 9.74
N SER A 55 -8.50 2.45 9.04
CA SER A 55 -9.30 1.99 7.91
C SER A 55 -8.38 1.46 6.82
N TRP A 56 -8.73 0.30 6.24
CA TRP A 56 -7.94 -0.29 5.17
C TRP A 56 -8.81 -1.04 4.18
N SER A 57 -8.29 -1.16 2.96
CA SER A 57 -8.85 -1.95 1.88
C SER A 57 -7.78 -2.82 1.25
N LEU A 58 -8.15 -4.05 0.94
CA LEU A 58 -7.40 -4.99 0.13
C LEU A 58 -7.95 -4.90 -1.29
N ILE A 59 -7.16 -4.31 -2.18
CA ILE A 59 -7.54 -4.04 -3.56
C ILE A 59 -6.89 -5.08 -4.46
N MET A 60 -7.70 -5.76 -5.26
CA MET A 60 -7.23 -6.76 -6.22
C MET A 60 -7.01 -6.10 -7.59
N GLY A 61 -5.83 -6.32 -8.17
CA GLY A 61 -5.47 -5.85 -9.50
C GLY A 61 -5.16 -4.34 -9.58
N ALA A 62 -4.40 -3.95 -10.61
CA ALA A 62 -4.01 -2.55 -10.87
C ALA A 62 -4.96 -1.83 -11.86
N VAL A 63 -5.40 -2.55 -12.90
CA VAL A 63 -6.25 -2.00 -13.99
C VAL A 63 -7.74 -2.15 -13.66
N ASP A 64 -8.21 -3.37 -13.42
CA ASP A 64 -9.61 -3.66 -13.02
C ASP A 64 -9.72 -3.72 -11.49
N ARG A 65 -9.30 -2.63 -10.83
CA ARG A 65 -9.26 -2.54 -9.37
C ARG A 65 -10.60 -2.96 -8.78
N THR A 66 -10.55 -3.97 -7.93
CA THR A 66 -11.71 -4.44 -7.18
C THR A 66 -11.36 -4.45 -5.71
N GLU A 67 -12.09 -3.67 -4.91
CA GLU A 67 -11.99 -3.77 -3.46
C GLU A 67 -12.54 -5.13 -3.00
N PHE A 68 -11.64 -5.97 -2.50
CA PHE A 68 -11.92 -7.37 -2.19
C PHE A 68 -12.33 -7.58 -0.74
N LEU A 69 -11.62 -6.91 0.17
CA LEU A 69 -11.86 -6.97 1.61
C LEU A 69 -11.54 -5.61 2.18
N ALA A 70 -12.38 -5.07 3.05
CA ALA A 70 -12.11 -3.81 3.69
C ALA A 70 -12.51 -3.85 5.16
N HIS A 71 -11.96 -2.90 5.91
CA HIS A 71 -12.29 -2.69 7.29
C HIS A 71 -12.47 -1.20 7.51
N TYR A 72 -13.71 -0.79 7.77
CA TYR A 72 -14.10 0.61 7.94
C TYR A 72 -14.50 0.96 9.37
N ARG A 73 -14.21 0.10 10.37
CA ARG A 73 -14.67 0.32 11.76
C ARG A 73 -14.02 1.52 12.47
N CYS A 74 -13.21 2.30 11.77
CA CYS A 74 -12.61 3.52 12.28
C CYS A 74 -13.47 4.73 11.89
N ASN A 75 -14.29 5.21 12.84
CA ASN A 75 -15.11 6.42 12.66
C ASN A 75 -14.25 7.69 12.47
N THR A 76 -12.96 7.61 12.78
CA THR A 76 -11.98 8.70 12.68
C THR A 76 -11.94 9.33 11.30
N TRP A 77 -12.14 8.57 10.22
CA TRP A 77 -12.15 9.12 8.86
C TRP A 77 -13.52 9.59 8.38
N GLY A 78 -14.62 9.02 8.88
CA GLY A 78 -15.98 9.36 8.45
C GLY A 78 -16.24 9.05 6.98
N LEU A 79 -15.74 7.91 6.50
CA LEU A 79 -15.90 7.49 5.10
C LEU A 79 -17.34 7.06 4.82
N GLN A 80 -17.95 7.65 3.79
CA GLN A 80 -19.32 7.32 3.36
C GLN A 80 -19.38 6.28 2.22
N ARG A 81 -18.22 5.93 1.66
CA ARG A 81 -18.06 5.03 0.51
C ARG A 81 -16.73 4.31 0.62
N SER A 82 -16.53 3.29 -0.20
CA SER A 82 -15.29 2.50 -0.23
C SER A 82 -14.07 3.34 -0.60
N LEU A 83 -12.88 2.88 -0.17
CA LEU A 83 -11.62 3.54 -0.55
C LEU A 83 -11.38 3.48 -2.06
N ASP A 84 -11.69 2.35 -2.70
CA ASP A 84 -11.63 2.27 -4.16
C ASP A 84 -12.56 3.28 -4.84
N SER A 85 -13.76 3.52 -4.29
CA SER A 85 -14.67 4.55 -4.84
C SER A 85 -14.06 5.96 -4.77
N TYR A 86 -13.31 6.30 -3.71
CA TYR A 86 -12.57 7.57 -3.65
C TYR A 86 -11.46 7.63 -4.70
N ILE A 87 -10.68 6.56 -4.87
CA ILE A 87 -9.62 6.47 -5.89
C ILE A 87 -10.20 6.62 -7.30
N SER A 88 -11.24 5.86 -7.61
CA SER A 88 -11.89 5.87 -8.93
C SER A 88 -12.55 7.21 -9.24
N SER A 89 -13.21 7.84 -8.25
CA SER A 89 -13.75 9.19 -8.42
C SER A 89 -12.65 10.23 -8.66
N PHE A 90 -11.52 10.11 -7.94
CA PHE A 90 -10.38 11.01 -8.11
C PHE A 90 -9.80 10.89 -9.53
N ILE A 91 -9.60 9.66 -10.04
CA ILE A 91 -9.07 9.42 -11.38
C ILE A 91 -10.02 9.95 -12.45
N ALA A 92 -11.31 9.65 -12.35
CA ALA A 92 -12.32 10.13 -13.29
C ALA A 92 -12.38 11.67 -13.32
N TYR A 93 -12.38 12.30 -12.14
CA TYR A 93 -12.40 13.76 -12.02
C TYR A 93 -11.13 14.43 -12.57
N LYS A 94 -9.94 13.89 -12.27
CA LYS A 94 -8.67 14.52 -12.64
C LYS A 94 -8.23 14.26 -14.07
N PHE A 95 -8.46 13.05 -14.59
CA PHE A 95 -7.83 12.60 -15.84
C PHE A 95 -8.84 12.31 -16.96
N GLU A 96 -10.00 11.73 -16.66
CA GLU A 96 -10.93 11.25 -17.71
C GLU A 96 -11.88 12.35 -18.23
N ASN A 97 -12.19 13.37 -17.42
CA ASN A 97 -13.17 14.42 -17.78
C ASN A 97 -12.59 15.65 -18.53
N GLN A 98 -11.35 15.60 -19.05
CA GLN A 98 -10.75 16.75 -19.75
C GLN A 98 -10.97 16.66 -21.27
N ARG A 99 -11.84 17.54 -21.79
CA ARG A 99 -12.49 17.48 -23.13
C ARG A 99 -11.60 17.41 -24.38
N HIS A 100 -10.27 17.48 -24.28
CA HIS A 100 -9.39 17.56 -25.46
C HIS A 100 -8.11 16.71 -25.41
N ASN A 101 -7.80 16.07 -24.28
CA ASN A 101 -6.63 15.18 -24.13
C ASN A 101 -7.08 13.90 -23.40
N TYR A 102 -6.98 12.74 -24.05
CA TYR A 102 -7.32 11.47 -23.38
C TYR A 102 -6.18 11.11 -22.43
N ARG A 103 -6.26 11.59 -21.18
CA ARG A 103 -5.34 11.23 -20.11
C ARG A 103 -5.93 10.06 -19.32
N ARG A 104 -5.14 9.00 -19.15
CA ARG A 104 -5.53 7.84 -18.35
C ARG A 104 -4.60 7.73 -17.15
N GLY A 105 -5.19 7.66 -15.96
CA GLY A 105 -4.48 7.36 -14.72
C GLY A 105 -4.65 5.89 -14.32
N SER A 106 -3.56 5.18 -14.09
CA SER A 106 -3.57 3.83 -13.53
C SER A 106 -2.82 3.78 -12.21
N VAL A 107 -3.37 3.13 -11.19
CA VAL A 107 -2.68 2.97 -9.91
C VAL A 107 -1.55 1.95 -10.06
N VAL A 108 -0.41 2.27 -9.48
CA VAL A 108 0.81 1.44 -9.52
C VAL A 108 1.17 0.92 -8.13
N ALA A 109 1.09 1.78 -7.12
CA ALA A 109 1.50 1.43 -5.75
C ALA A 109 0.76 2.26 -4.70
N TYR A 110 0.82 1.80 -3.46
CA TYR A 110 0.22 2.44 -2.29
C TYR A 110 1.30 2.67 -1.23
N SER A 111 1.22 3.79 -0.52
CA SER A 111 2.09 4.08 0.62
C SER A 111 1.47 3.69 1.96
N ASP A 112 2.29 3.54 2.99
CA ASP A 112 1.85 3.36 4.39
C ASP A 112 1.27 4.65 5.01
N ALA A 113 1.34 5.77 4.28
CA ALA A 113 0.79 7.06 4.65
C ALA A 113 -0.52 7.43 3.94
N GLY A 114 -1.16 6.46 3.27
CA GLY A 114 -2.43 6.70 2.58
C GLY A 114 -2.30 7.43 1.23
N PHE A 115 -1.09 7.47 0.66
CA PHE A 115 -0.88 8.01 -0.69
C PHE A 115 -0.97 6.90 -1.73
N VAL A 116 -1.33 7.31 -2.94
CA VAL A 116 -1.44 6.45 -4.12
C VAL A 116 -0.49 6.99 -5.18
N LEU A 117 0.35 6.11 -5.73
CA LEU A 117 1.16 6.38 -6.90
C LEU A 117 0.40 5.94 -8.15
N MET A 118 0.25 6.83 -9.11
CA MET A 118 -0.39 6.56 -10.39
C MET A 118 0.58 6.82 -11.54
N ASP A 119 0.51 5.96 -12.55
CA ASP A 119 1.04 6.23 -13.88
C ASP A 119 0.00 7.01 -14.67
N VAL A 120 0.41 8.11 -15.30
CA VAL A 120 -0.47 8.96 -16.09
C VAL A 120 0.07 9.05 -17.51
N SER A 121 -0.70 8.50 -18.44
CA SER A 121 -0.38 8.48 -19.86
C SER A 121 -1.38 9.33 -20.65
N SER A 122 -0.89 10.19 -21.55
CA SER A 122 -1.71 10.89 -22.54
C SER A 122 -1.69 10.18 -23.90
N TYR A 123 -2.81 10.24 -24.62
CA TYR A 123 -2.95 9.76 -25.99
C TYR A 123 -3.50 10.88 -26.89
N SER A 124 -2.93 11.05 -28.08
CA SER A 124 -3.45 11.95 -29.12
C SER A 124 -4.30 11.18 -30.14
N TYR A 125 -5.32 11.84 -30.70
CA TYR A 125 -6.24 11.26 -31.70
C TYR A 125 -5.54 10.92 -33.04
N ALA A 126 -4.34 11.47 -33.29
CA ALA A 126 -3.62 11.34 -34.56
C ALA A 126 -2.73 10.09 -34.68
N GLY A 127 -2.75 9.21 -33.66
CA GLY A 127 -2.05 7.93 -33.71
C GLY A 127 -0.55 8.00 -33.35
N SER A 128 -0.17 7.02 -32.53
CA SER A 128 1.19 6.52 -32.25
C SER A 128 2.25 7.38 -31.52
N THR A 129 1.99 8.61 -31.06
CA THR A 129 2.95 9.33 -30.20
C THR A 129 2.48 9.41 -28.73
N PHE A 130 3.25 8.79 -27.83
CA PHE A 130 3.14 8.99 -26.38
C PHE A 130 3.69 10.39 -26.05
N GLU A 131 2.86 11.43 -26.11
CA GLU A 131 3.34 12.81 -25.97
C GLU A 131 3.94 13.14 -24.59
N LYS A 132 3.47 12.49 -23.52
CA LYS A 132 4.01 12.69 -22.18
C LYS A 132 3.67 11.54 -21.24
N ARG A 133 4.68 11.02 -20.54
CA ARG A 133 4.48 10.17 -19.35
C ARG A 133 4.77 11.00 -18.11
N SER A 134 3.85 10.96 -17.17
CA SER A 134 4.05 11.54 -15.85
C SER A 134 3.54 10.59 -14.79
N LEU A 135 4.08 10.72 -13.58
CA LEU A 135 3.60 10.04 -12.41
C LEU A 135 2.80 11.02 -11.57
N CYS A 136 1.78 10.53 -10.87
CA CYS A 136 1.00 11.32 -9.95
C CYS A 136 1.03 10.67 -8.57
N VAL A 137 1.49 11.42 -7.57
CA VAL A 137 1.31 11.07 -6.16
C VAL A 137 0.08 11.78 -5.67
N ALA A 138 -0.92 11.04 -5.19
CA ALA A 138 -2.16 11.62 -4.73
C ALA A 138 -2.57 11.09 -3.37
N ASN A 139 -3.34 11.91 -2.66
CA ASN A 139 -4.20 11.48 -1.58
C ASN A 139 -5.65 11.54 -2.10
N PRO A 140 -6.25 10.40 -2.47
CA PRO A 140 -7.59 10.37 -3.07
C PRO A 140 -8.70 10.87 -2.14
N VAL A 141 -8.48 10.85 -0.82
CA VAL A 141 -9.48 11.29 0.16
C VAL A 141 -9.50 12.82 0.28
N SER A 142 -8.32 13.46 0.35
CA SER A 142 -8.24 14.93 0.35
C SER A 142 -8.28 15.56 -1.05
N GLN A 143 -8.17 14.77 -2.10
CA GLN A 143 -8.05 15.20 -3.50
C GLN A 143 -6.78 16.00 -3.81
N GLU A 144 -5.80 16.02 -2.89
CA GLU A 144 -4.49 16.59 -3.16
C GLU A 144 -3.70 15.67 -4.09
N CYS A 145 -2.99 16.27 -5.05
CA CYS A 145 -2.11 15.54 -5.94
C CYS A 145 -0.94 16.38 -6.42
N ILE A 146 0.19 15.72 -6.67
CA ILE A 146 1.38 16.30 -7.29
C ILE A 146 1.70 15.44 -8.51
N GLU A 147 1.75 16.09 -9.66
CA GLU A 147 2.19 15.47 -10.91
C GLU A 147 3.69 15.69 -11.09
N ILE A 148 4.39 14.64 -11.53
CA ILE A 148 5.83 14.56 -11.63
C ILE A 148 6.15 14.03 -13.02
N ASP A 149 6.82 14.84 -13.82
CA ASP A 149 7.21 14.44 -15.16
C ASP A 149 8.22 13.29 -15.12
N ALA A 150 8.06 12.32 -16.02
CA ALA A 150 9.11 11.34 -16.24
C ALA A 150 10.36 12.04 -16.81
N PRO A 151 11.57 11.50 -16.58
CA PRO A 151 12.77 12.08 -17.16
C PRO A 151 12.70 12.07 -18.70
N LYS A 152 13.04 13.20 -19.34
CA LYS A 152 12.96 13.39 -20.80
C LYS A 152 13.64 12.30 -21.62
N ALA A 153 14.71 11.71 -21.09
CA ALA A 153 15.44 10.60 -21.73
C ALA A 153 14.56 9.38 -22.05
N PHE A 154 13.40 9.23 -21.39
CA PHE A 154 12.50 8.08 -21.56
C PHE A 154 11.17 8.44 -22.25
N GLU A 155 11.03 9.64 -22.82
CA GLU A 155 9.79 10.06 -23.51
C GLU A 155 9.63 9.36 -24.89
N ASN A 156 10.74 9.08 -25.60
CA ASN A 156 10.67 8.66 -27.02
C ASN A 156 11.14 7.22 -27.31
N SER A 157 12.11 6.66 -26.57
CA SER A 157 12.71 5.35 -26.88
C SER A 157 13.07 4.50 -25.66
N GLY A 158 12.98 5.07 -24.46
CA GLY A 158 13.38 4.42 -23.22
C GLY A 158 12.24 3.65 -22.53
N ILE A 159 12.60 2.60 -21.81
CA ILE A 159 11.69 1.92 -20.89
C ILE A 159 11.66 2.73 -19.61
N PHE A 160 10.47 3.16 -19.18
CA PHE A 160 10.23 3.74 -17.85
C PHE A 160 9.00 3.07 -17.26
N ARG A 161 9.17 2.33 -16.17
CA ARG A 161 8.10 1.57 -15.52
C ARG A 161 8.07 1.93 -14.03
N PRO A 162 7.04 2.66 -13.55
CA PRO A 162 6.92 2.95 -12.13
C PRO A 162 6.79 1.65 -11.34
N PHE A 163 7.41 1.61 -10.16
CA PHE A 163 7.55 0.38 -9.36
C PHE A 163 6.95 0.53 -7.96
N GLY A 164 7.24 1.64 -7.27
CA GLY A 164 6.75 1.82 -5.91
C GLY A 164 7.01 3.21 -5.35
N ILE A 165 6.42 3.45 -4.18
CA ILE A 165 6.55 4.69 -3.42
C ILE A 165 6.92 4.38 -1.97
N ALA A 166 7.87 5.11 -1.42
CA ALA A 166 8.24 5.06 0.00
C ALA A 166 8.00 6.41 0.64
N THR A 167 7.32 6.44 1.79
CA THR A 167 7.01 7.66 2.54
C THR A 167 7.82 7.72 3.83
N ARG A 168 8.59 8.79 4.02
CA ARG A 168 9.34 9.04 5.24
C ARG A 168 8.48 9.85 6.21
N THR A 169 8.35 9.33 7.42
CA THR A 169 7.64 10.01 8.50
C THR A 169 8.61 10.44 9.60
N ASN A 170 8.37 11.61 10.17
CA ASN A 170 9.06 12.12 11.36
C ASN A 170 8.00 12.57 12.36
N ASN A 171 8.05 12.06 13.60
CA ASN A 171 7.05 12.33 14.64
C ASN A 171 5.59 12.17 14.17
N GLY A 172 5.33 11.11 13.38
CA GLY A 172 3.99 10.86 12.85
C GLY A 172 3.54 11.86 11.79
N VAL A 173 4.46 12.51 11.08
CA VAL A 173 4.17 13.42 9.95
C VAL A 173 4.96 12.98 8.74
N VAL A 174 4.33 12.88 7.58
CA VAL A 174 5.07 12.62 6.34
C VAL A 174 5.87 13.85 5.97
N THR A 175 7.20 13.73 5.96
CA THR A 175 8.12 14.83 5.63
C THR A 175 8.59 14.76 4.19
N SER A 176 8.69 13.57 3.63
CA SER A 176 9.15 13.36 2.26
C SER A 176 8.69 12.01 1.71
N TYR A 177 8.75 11.86 0.39
CA TYR A 177 8.54 10.60 -0.28
C TYR A 177 9.57 10.39 -1.40
N LYS A 178 9.81 9.13 -1.72
CA LYS A 178 10.63 8.71 -2.85
C LYS A 178 9.83 7.80 -3.76
N ILE A 179 10.01 7.96 -5.07
CA ILE A 179 9.38 7.10 -6.08
C ILE A 179 10.48 6.30 -6.76
N VAL A 180 10.24 5.01 -6.93
CA VAL A 180 11.12 4.10 -7.65
C VAL A 180 10.48 3.74 -8.97
N ALA A 181 11.26 3.82 -10.04
CA ALA A 181 10.89 3.32 -11.36
C ALA A 181 12.05 2.53 -11.95
N PHE A 182 11.74 1.48 -12.70
CA PHE A 182 12.70 0.81 -13.55
C PHE A 182 12.91 1.60 -14.83
N SER A 183 14.16 1.70 -15.26
CA SER A 183 14.54 2.43 -16.46
C SER A 183 15.51 1.65 -17.32
N SER A 184 15.36 1.70 -18.64
CA SER A 184 16.39 1.27 -19.59
C SER A 184 16.46 2.23 -20.76
N GLU A 185 17.65 2.64 -21.18
CA GLU A 185 17.84 3.54 -22.33
C GLU A 185 17.78 2.78 -23.67
N SER A 186 18.00 1.45 -23.65
CA SER A 186 17.76 0.55 -24.79
C SER A 186 17.32 -0.85 -24.33
N TYR A 187 16.80 -1.67 -25.24
CA TYR A 187 16.47 -3.08 -24.95
C TYR A 187 17.69 -3.97 -24.70
N VAL A 188 18.90 -3.45 -24.95
CA VAL A 188 20.18 -4.17 -24.85
C VAL A 188 20.93 -3.79 -23.56
N GLU A 189 20.55 -2.68 -22.91
CA GLU A 189 21.14 -2.23 -21.66
C GLU A 189 20.57 -2.94 -20.42
N ASN A 190 21.39 -3.00 -19.37
CA ASN A 190 20.95 -3.46 -18.06
C ASN A 190 19.88 -2.52 -17.46
N LEU A 191 18.83 -3.11 -16.89
CA LEU A 191 17.77 -2.39 -16.22
C LEU A 191 18.33 -1.59 -15.02
N GLY A 192 18.26 -0.27 -15.11
CA GLY A 192 18.60 0.65 -14.01
C GLY A 192 17.39 1.02 -13.16
N LEU A 193 17.65 1.72 -12.06
CA LEU A 193 16.61 2.36 -11.25
C LEU A 193 16.69 3.87 -11.35
N MET A 194 15.52 4.47 -11.48
CA MET A 194 15.31 5.90 -11.30
C MET A 194 14.62 6.12 -9.96
N ILE A 195 15.19 7.04 -9.17
CA ILE A 195 14.65 7.43 -7.87
C ILE A 195 14.36 8.92 -7.89
N TYR A 196 13.09 9.28 -7.74
CA TYR A 196 12.66 10.65 -7.47
C TYR A 196 12.66 10.91 -5.97
N SER A 197 13.07 12.11 -5.54
CA SER A 197 12.91 12.58 -4.16
C SER A 197 12.06 13.84 -4.12
N SER A 198 11.02 13.84 -3.26
CA SER A 198 10.20 15.04 -3.03
C SER A 198 10.96 16.17 -2.33
N GLU A 199 12.12 15.87 -1.72
CA GLU A 199 12.98 16.85 -1.04
C GLU A 199 13.76 17.69 -2.07
N THR A 200 14.29 17.03 -3.10
CA THR A 200 15.08 17.69 -4.15
C THR A 200 14.24 18.09 -5.35
N GLY A 201 13.09 17.45 -5.56
CA GLY A 201 12.28 17.61 -6.76
C GLY A 201 12.90 16.97 -8.00
N LEU A 202 13.95 16.15 -7.85
CA LEU A 202 14.74 15.62 -8.96
C LEU A 202 14.75 14.09 -9.00
N TRP A 203 14.90 13.58 -10.23
CA TRP A 203 15.20 12.19 -10.51
C TRP A 203 16.71 11.93 -10.47
N SER A 204 17.10 10.77 -9.94
CA SER A 204 18.49 10.30 -9.91
C SER A 204 18.57 8.85 -10.39
N ARG A 205 19.55 8.52 -11.24
CA ARG A 205 19.78 7.15 -11.75
C ARG A 205 20.70 6.39 -10.80
N LYS A 206 20.35 5.13 -10.49
CA LYS A 206 21.21 4.15 -9.83
C LYS A 206 21.37 2.93 -10.72
N LEU A 207 22.62 2.58 -11.04
CA LEU A 207 23.00 1.63 -12.09
C LEU A 207 23.26 0.19 -11.61
N HIS A 208 23.04 -0.14 -10.34
CA HIS A 208 23.39 -1.47 -9.80
C HIS A 208 22.16 -2.18 -9.24
N LEU A 209 21.40 -2.81 -10.12
CA LEU A 209 20.51 -3.90 -9.73
C LEU A 209 21.24 -5.22 -9.97
N HIS A 210 21.41 -6.03 -8.93
CA HIS A 210 21.72 -7.44 -9.15
C HIS A 210 20.55 -8.08 -9.91
N SER A 211 20.86 -8.95 -10.87
CA SER A 211 19.96 -9.58 -11.86
C SER A 211 18.72 -10.31 -11.30
N LYS A 212 18.60 -10.43 -9.98
CA LYS A 212 17.48 -11.05 -9.26
C LYS A 212 16.18 -10.20 -9.22
N SER A 213 16.19 -8.97 -9.74
CA SER A 213 15.05 -8.03 -9.61
C SER A 213 13.97 -8.11 -10.70
N GLU A 214 14.07 -9.06 -11.63
CA GLU A 214 13.11 -9.15 -12.72
C GLU A 214 11.77 -9.74 -12.25
N SER A 215 10.71 -8.95 -12.47
CA SER A 215 9.29 -9.32 -12.39
C SER A 215 8.71 -9.56 -10.99
N CYS A 216 8.75 -8.55 -10.13
CA CYS A 216 7.77 -8.45 -9.04
C CYS A 216 6.79 -7.30 -9.30
N PRO A 217 5.48 -7.54 -9.45
CA PRO A 217 4.53 -6.44 -9.70
C PRO A 217 4.06 -5.72 -8.42
N HIS A 218 4.57 -6.11 -7.24
CA HIS A 218 4.03 -5.69 -5.95
C HIS A 218 5.12 -5.17 -5.03
N THR A 219 4.90 -3.97 -4.53
CA THR A 219 5.75 -3.34 -3.53
C THR A 219 4.95 -3.03 -2.28
N ILE A 220 5.59 -3.18 -1.13
CA ILE A 220 5.05 -2.82 0.17
C ILE A 220 5.86 -1.62 0.64
N SER A 221 5.19 -0.49 0.79
CA SER A 221 5.73 0.69 1.45
C SER A 221 5.62 0.51 2.96
N LEU A 222 6.72 0.65 3.69
CA LEU A 222 6.69 0.57 5.15
C LEU A 222 7.90 1.29 5.76
N ASN A 223 7.65 2.18 6.73
CA ASN A 223 8.68 2.87 7.53
C ASN A 223 9.75 3.57 6.67
N GLY A 224 9.33 4.24 5.60
CA GLY A 224 10.25 4.92 4.69
C GLY A 224 11.06 4.01 3.78
N ASN A 225 10.77 2.71 3.76
CA ASN A 225 11.43 1.71 2.92
C ASN A 225 10.43 1.10 1.92
N LEU A 226 10.98 0.42 0.92
CA LEU A 226 10.21 -0.32 -0.08
C LEU A 226 10.60 -1.80 -0.03
N HIS A 227 9.63 -2.69 0.05
CA HIS A 227 9.86 -4.13 0.14
C HIS A 227 9.15 -4.88 -0.99
N TRP A 228 9.76 -5.92 -1.52
CA TRP A 228 9.16 -6.81 -2.53
C TRP A 228 9.82 -8.19 -2.47
N LEU A 229 9.19 -9.18 -3.09
CA LEU A 229 9.75 -10.54 -3.16
C LEU A 229 10.81 -10.60 -4.26
N SER A 230 11.86 -11.38 -4.05
CA SER A 230 12.80 -11.71 -5.13
C SER A 230 12.11 -12.53 -6.24
N ARG A 231 12.72 -12.61 -7.42
CA ARG A 231 12.16 -13.38 -8.55
C ARG A 231 11.92 -14.86 -8.24
N ASN A 232 12.79 -15.48 -7.44
CA ASN A 232 12.63 -16.87 -6.99
C ASN A 232 11.70 -17.01 -5.77
N ASN A 233 11.19 -15.90 -5.23
CA ASN A 233 10.37 -15.83 -4.01
C ASN A 233 11.06 -16.41 -2.76
N ASP A 234 12.38 -16.52 -2.73
CA ASP A 234 13.14 -17.07 -1.59
C ASP A 234 13.67 -15.99 -0.65
N GLU A 235 13.78 -14.75 -1.14
CA GLU A 235 14.30 -13.61 -0.41
C GLU A 235 13.26 -12.49 -0.41
N LEU A 236 13.14 -11.79 0.72
CA LEU A 236 12.53 -10.47 0.78
C LEU A 236 13.60 -9.43 0.42
N VAL A 237 13.38 -8.70 -0.67
CA VAL A 237 14.24 -7.57 -1.05
C VAL A 237 13.69 -6.30 -0.42
N SER A 238 14.55 -5.56 0.26
CA SER A 238 14.20 -4.29 0.89
C SER A 238 15.14 -3.20 0.41
N MET A 239 14.58 -2.09 -0.09
CA MET A 239 15.33 -0.88 -0.39
C MET A 239 15.25 0.05 0.82
N ASP A 240 16.37 0.15 1.53
CA ASP A 240 16.57 1.02 2.69
C ASP A 240 17.05 2.39 2.21
N PHE A 241 16.15 3.38 2.22
CA PHE A 241 16.47 4.74 1.75
C PHE A 241 17.25 5.57 2.78
N ASN A 242 17.36 5.09 4.01
CA ASN A 242 18.08 5.74 5.10
C ASN A 242 19.52 5.21 5.25
N ALA A 243 19.85 4.11 4.59
CA ALA A 243 21.18 3.52 4.65
C ALA A 243 22.22 4.43 3.98
N THR A 244 23.15 4.96 4.77
CA THR A 244 24.26 5.83 4.32
C THR A 244 25.54 5.07 3.99
N ASN A 245 25.73 3.85 4.53
CA ASN A 245 27.02 3.13 4.54
C ASN A 245 26.94 1.68 4.04
N MET A 246 26.26 1.39 2.92
CA MET A 246 26.24 0.02 2.38
C MET A 246 27.11 -0.11 1.13
N ALA A 247 28.17 -0.93 1.23
CA ALA A 247 29.05 -1.31 0.12
C ALA A 247 28.27 -1.97 -1.04
N SER A 248 27.15 -2.63 -0.75
CA SER A 248 26.25 -3.29 -1.72
C SER A 248 25.10 -2.41 -2.23
N GLY A 249 25.11 -1.10 -1.93
CA GLY A 249 24.00 -0.19 -2.23
C GLY A 249 22.83 -0.31 -1.24
N PRO A 250 21.70 0.38 -1.50
CA PRO A 250 20.60 0.51 -0.54
C PRO A 250 19.76 -0.77 -0.35
N PHE A 251 20.21 -1.91 -0.87
CA PHE A 251 19.43 -3.14 -0.89
C PHE A 251 19.83 -4.05 0.27
N ARG A 252 18.81 -4.63 0.89
CA ARG A 252 18.93 -5.71 1.86
C ARG A 252 18.14 -6.91 1.34
N TYR A 253 18.74 -8.09 1.44
CA TYR A 253 18.14 -9.36 1.08
C TYR A 253 17.97 -10.14 2.38
N THR A 254 16.73 -10.52 2.69
CA THR A 254 16.43 -11.33 3.88
C THR A 254 15.80 -12.64 3.41
N ASP A 255 16.51 -13.74 3.61
CA ASP A 255 16.01 -15.09 3.34
C ASP A 255 14.74 -15.39 4.14
N PHE A 256 13.78 -16.09 3.53
CA PHE A 256 12.61 -16.54 4.28
C PHE A 256 12.98 -17.62 5.31
N PRO A 257 12.29 -17.68 6.46
CA PRO A 257 12.64 -18.58 7.57
C PRO A 257 12.28 -20.06 7.30
N ASP A 258 11.76 -20.36 6.11
CA ASP A 258 11.22 -21.67 5.72
C ASP A 258 11.80 -22.20 4.41
N LEU A 259 12.95 -21.70 3.96
CA LEU A 259 13.60 -22.12 2.71
C LEU A 259 13.85 -23.64 2.64
N GLU A 260 14.26 -24.24 3.76
CA GLU A 260 14.55 -25.68 3.85
C GLU A 260 13.31 -26.54 4.13
N LYS A 261 12.11 -25.95 4.11
CA LYS A 261 10.88 -26.62 4.54
C LYS A 261 9.83 -26.59 3.43
N ARG A 262 8.89 -27.54 3.46
CA ARG A 262 7.76 -27.51 2.54
C ARG A 262 6.75 -26.47 2.99
N VAL A 263 6.49 -25.50 2.11
CA VAL A 263 5.49 -24.45 2.31
C VAL A 263 4.22 -24.73 1.53
N LYS A 264 3.06 -24.44 2.11
CA LYS A 264 1.76 -24.60 1.43
C LYS A 264 1.32 -23.36 0.67
N PHE A 265 1.69 -22.16 1.07
CA PHE A 265 1.23 -20.96 0.40
C PHE A 265 2.33 -20.36 -0.48
N ALA A 266 1.92 -19.73 -1.58
CA ALA A 266 2.79 -18.77 -2.25
C ALA A 266 3.20 -17.70 -1.24
N ARG A 267 4.49 -17.37 -1.21
CA ARG A 267 5.00 -16.39 -0.25
C ARG A 267 4.37 -15.03 -0.53
N ALA A 268 3.86 -14.40 0.52
CA ALA A 268 3.28 -13.07 0.48
C ALA A 268 3.48 -12.43 1.84
N CYS A 269 3.74 -11.13 1.83
CA CYS A 269 3.95 -10.35 3.05
C CYS A 269 2.79 -9.39 3.27
N THR A 270 2.48 -9.14 4.53
CA THR A 270 1.49 -8.14 4.94
C THR A 270 2.08 -7.25 6.04
N THR A 271 1.34 -6.28 6.53
CA THR A 271 1.82 -5.34 7.55
C THR A 271 0.91 -5.32 8.77
N TYR A 272 1.52 -5.24 9.95
CA TYR A 272 0.85 -5.11 11.24
C TYR A 272 1.70 -4.27 12.20
N GLN A 273 1.13 -3.23 12.81
CA GLN A 273 1.81 -2.36 13.79
C GLN A 273 3.21 -1.89 13.34
N GLY A 274 3.31 -1.37 12.12
CA GLY A 274 4.58 -0.87 11.59
C GLY A 274 5.62 -1.96 11.31
N SER A 275 5.24 -3.24 11.36
CA SER A 275 6.13 -4.37 11.06
C SER A 275 5.63 -5.15 9.85
N LEU A 276 6.57 -5.73 9.11
CA LEU A 276 6.27 -6.63 8.01
C LEU A 276 6.09 -8.05 8.56
N MET A 277 5.04 -8.72 8.10
CA MET A 277 4.57 -10.00 8.61
C MET A 277 4.53 -11.02 7.48
N TYR A 278 4.88 -12.25 7.81
CA TYR A 278 4.85 -13.40 6.90
C TYR A 278 4.09 -14.54 7.56
N ILE A 279 3.26 -15.25 6.78
CA ILE A 279 2.51 -16.41 7.26
C ILE A 279 2.65 -17.51 6.24
N ASN A 280 2.95 -18.72 6.73
CA ASN A 280 2.86 -19.91 5.92
C ASN A 280 2.52 -21.14 6.76
N ILE A 281 2.03 -22.18 6.09
CA ILE A 281 1.98 -23.50 6.69
C ILE A 281 3.23 -24.25 6.26
N VAL A 282 3.93 -24.77 7.26
CA VAL A 282 5.21 -25.41 7.10
C VAL A 282 5.17 -26.84 7.61
N SER A 283 5.82 -27.74 6.89
CA SER A 283 6.07 -29.12 7.32
C SER A 283 7.49 -29.55 6.94
N GLN A 284 8.07 -30.43 7.76
CA GLN A 284 9.31 -31.10 7.40
C GLN A 284 9.07 -32.17 6.32
N ASP A 285 10.11 -32.50 5.57
CA ASP A 285 10.06 -33.56 4.57
C ASP A 285 9.66 -34.90 5.22
N GLY A 286 8.61 -35.53 4.69
CA GLY A 286 8.08 -36.79 5.21
C GLY A 286 7.23 -36.68 6.47
N SER A 287 7.11 -35.50 7.08
CA SER A 287 6.25 -35.28 8.25
C SER A 287 4.80 -35.02 7.86
N VAL A 288 3.87 -35.61 8.61
CA VAL A 288 2.42 -35.36 8.51
C VAL A 288 2.01 -34.10 9.30
N ASP A 289 2.92 -33.59 10.16
CA ASP A 289 2.65 -32.43 10.98
C ASP A 289 2.79 -31.14 10.18
N HIS A 290 1.64 -30.49 9.97
CA HIS A 290 1.56 -29.16 9.39
C HIS A 290 1.40 -28.12 10.49
N LYS A 291 2.24 -27.10 10.46
CA LYS A 291 2.19 -26.00 11.42
C LYS A 291 1.96 -24.67 10.71
N LEU A 292 0.95 -23.92 11.12
CA LEU A 292 0.74 -22.55 10.70
C LEU A 292 1.69 -21.66 11.50
N CYS A 293 2.64 -21.06 10.82
CA CYS A 293 3.67 -20.23 11.41
C CYS A 293 3.47 -18.77 10.99
N VAL A 294 3.68 -17.87 11.93
CA VAL A 294 3.57 -16.42 11.74
C VAL A 294 4.90 -15.79 12.15
N TRP A 295 5.55 -15.10 11.22
CA TRP A 295 6.80 -14.39 11.47
C TRP A 295 6.61 -12.88 11.33
N ARG A 296 7.44 -12.13 12.06
CA ARG A 296 7.59 -10.69 11.96
C ARG A 296 9.03 -10.37 11.61
N LEU A 297 9.20 -9.48 10.65
CA LEU A 297 10.49 -8.91 10.34
C LEU A 297 10.83 -7.84 11.39
N LYS A 298 11.89 -8.06 12.16
CA LYS A 298 12.43 -7.11 13.13
C LYS A 298 13.93 -6.97 12.90
N SER A 299 14.41 -5.75 12.77
CA SER A 299 15.84 -5.48 12.52
C SER A 299 16.40 -6.27 11.33
N TRP A 300 15.59 -6.45 10.28
CA TRP A 300 15.95 -7.19 9.05
C TRP A 300 16.07 -8.71 9.21
N GLU A 301 15.62 -9.27 10.34
CA GLU A 301 15.59 -10.70 10.60
C GLU A 301 14.17 -11.17 10.90
N TRP A 302 13.84 -12.40 10.48
CA TRP A 302 12.54 -13.00 10.76
C TRP A 302 12.47 -13.57 12.17
N GLN A 303 11.50 -13.12 12.94
CA GLN A 303 11.20 -13.63 14.28
C GLN A 303 9.88 -14.38 14.26
N LEU A 304 9.89 -15.65 14.69
CA LEU A 304 8.66 -16.44 14.84
C LEU A 304 7.85 -15.88 16.01
N ILE A 305 6.59 -15.55 15.76
CA ILE A 305 5.65 -15.00 16.77
C ILE A 305 4.64 -16.04 17.22
N SER A 306 4.15 -16.86 16.29
CA SER A 306 3.14 -17.87 16.59
C SER A 306 3.38 -19.11 15.73
N GLU A 307 3.15 -20.27 16.33
CA GLU A 307 3.19 -21.57 15.68
C GLU A 307 2.01 -22.40 16.19
N ILE A 308 1.16 -22.88 15.28
CA ILE A 308 -0.05 -23.62 15.63
C ILE A 308 -0.13 -24.88 14.80
N SER A 309 -0.30 -26.03 15.45
CA SER A 309 -0.60 -27.28 14.76
C SER A 309 -1.93 -27.17 14.01
N THR A 310 -1.94 -27.51 12.72
CA THR A 310 -3.13 -27.36 11.89
C THR A 310 -3.42 -28.62 11.10
N ALA A 311 -4.67 -29.08 11.16
CA ALA A 311 -5.19 -30.14 10.31
C ALA A 311 -5.52 -29.65 8.89
N LEU A 312 -4.97 -28.52 8.44
CA LEU A 312 -5.08 -28.08 7.05
C LEU A 312 -4.25 -29.02 6.18
N THR A 313 -4.83 -30.13 5.75
CA THR A 313 -4.23 -31.15 4.89
C THR A 313 -4.29 -30.80 3.40
N GLU A 314 -5.11 -29.80 3.04
CA GLU A 314 -5.31 -29.36 1.66
C GLU A 314 -4.04 -28.74 1.03
N THR A 315 -4.00 -28.71 -0.31
CA THR A 315 -2.79 -28.57 -1.14
C THR A 315 -2.39 -27.12 -1.40
N LYS A 316 -1.24 -26.93 -2.07
CA LYS A 316 -0.54 -25.64 -2.31
C LYS A 316 -1.38 -24.53 -3.00
N PHE A 317 -2.57 -24.88 -3.48
CA PHE A 317 -3.44 -23.98 -4.26
C PHE A 317 -4.83 -23.78 -3.65
N ASP A 318 -5.17 -24.47 -2.56
CA ASP A 318 -6.53 -24.41 -2.02
C ASP A 318 -6.80 -23.12 -1.23
N TYR A 319 -5.76 -22.47 -0.69
CA TYR A 319 -5.85 -21.24 0.10
C TYR A 319 -4.81 -20.20 -0.32
N ILE A 320 -5.27 -18.95 -0.48
CA ILE A 320 -4.39 -17.78 -0.67
C ILE A 320 -4.40 -16.97 0.64
N PRO A 321 -3.25 -16.81 1.33
CA PRO A 321 -3.16 -15.87 2.45
C PRO A 321 -3.38 -14.45 1.95
N LEU A 322 -4.31 -13.73 2.56
CA LEU A 322 -4.64 -12.36 2.16
C LEU A 322 -3.97 -11.34 3.06
N ARG A 323 -4.23 -11.42 4.37
CA ARG A 323 -3.81 -10.40 5.34
C ARG A 323 -4.02 -10.86 6.79
N ILE A 324 -3.19 -10.37 7.70
CA ILE A 324 -3.44 -10.38 9.15
C ILE A 324 -4.31 -9.18 9.50
N ASN A 325 -5.37 -9.40 10.26
CA ASN A 325 -6.22 -8.35 10.79
C ASN A 325 -5.37 -7.32 11.55
N SER A 326 -5.39 -6.08 11.06
CA SER A 326 -4.64 -4.96 11.63
C SER A 326 -5.09 -4.57 13.04
N CYS A 327 -6.28 -4.98 13.47
CA CYS A 327 -6.82 -4.63 14.78
C CYS A 327 -6.23 -5.49 15.89
N ASP A 328 -6.26 -6.81 15.71
CA ASP A 328 -6.04 -7.77 16.79
C ASP A 328 -4.78 -8.63 16.61
N ALA A 329 -4.22 -8.73 15.39
CA ALA A 329 -3.19 -9.72 15.03
C ALA A 329 -3.48 -11.16 15.45
N THR A 330 -4.73 -11.45 15.80
CA THR A 330 -5.21 -12.77 16.16
C THR A 330 -5.97 -13.40 15.03
N THR A 331 -6.39 -12.65 14.02
CA THR A 331 -7.13 -13.19 12.88
C THR A 331 -6.33 -13.02 11.60
N ALA A 332 -6.14 -14.10 10.83
CA ALA A 332 -5.64 -14.04 9.47
C ALA A 332 -6.74 -14.43 8.47
N TYR A 333 -6.85 -13.66 7.39
CA TYR A 333 -7.81 -13.88 6.32
C TYR A 333 -7.20 -14.68 5.18
N PHE A 334 -7.92 -15.68 4.71
CA PHE A 334 -7.54 -16.57 3.62
C PHE A 334 -8.68 -16.69 2.62
N LEU A 335 -8.35 -16.72 1.33
CA LEU A 335 -9.29 -17.05 0.28
C LEU A 335 -9.20 -18.53 -0.07
N SER A 336 -10.26 -19.30 0.16
CA SER A 336 -10.36 -20.66 -0.37
C SER A 336 -10.68 -20.62 -1.86
N GLN A 337 -9.77 -21.13 -2.70
CA GLN A 337 -9.99 -21.24 -4.14
C GLN A 337 -11.06 -22.30 -4.45
N LYS A 338 -10.95 -23.47 -3.82
CA LYS A 338 -11.87 -24.61 -3.98
C LYS A 338 -13.30 -24.25 -3.59
N HIS A 339 -13.47 -23.65 -2.41
CA HIS A 339 -14.80 -23.33 -1.91
C HIS A 339 -15.27 -21.93 -2.29
N LYS A 340 -14.40 -21.12 -2.91
CA LYS A 340 -14.74 -19.78 -3.35
C LYS A 340 -15.32 -18.97 -2.17
N ARG A 341 -14.59 -18.96 -1.04
CA ARG A 341 -15.04 -18.37 0.23
C ARG A 341 -13.89 -17.75 1.01
N LEU A 342 -14.20 -16.69 1.74
CA LEU A 342 -13.29 -16.08 2.70
C LEU A 342 -13.33 -16.85 4.03
N ILE A 343 -12.16 -17.12 4.57
CA ILE A 343 -11.97 -17.83 5.83
C ILE A 343 -11.12 -16.97 6.74
N ALA A 344 -11.58 -16.83 7.98
CA ALA A 344 -10.81 -16.25 9.06
C ALA A 344 -10.23 -17.39 9.90
N ILE A 345 -8.91 -17.38 10.11
CA ILE A 345 -8.23 -18.31 11.00
C ILE A 345 -7.74 -17.54 12.21
N ASN A 346 -8.09 -18.03 13.39
CA ASN A 346 -7.57 -17.49 14.64
C ASN A 346 -6.13 -18.01 14.86
N LEU A 347 -5.17 -17.10 14.91
CA LEU A 347 -3.74 -17.31 15.07
C LEU A 347 -3.31 -17.64 16.52
N ARG A 348 -4.26 -17.81 17.45
CA ARG A 348 -4.00 -18.31 18.82
C ARG A 348 -4.35 -19.79 18.97
N ASN A 349 -5.50 -20.20 18.46
CA ASN A 349 -6.02 -21.56 18.67
C ASN A 349 -6.24 -22.35 17.36
N GLY A 350 -5.98 -21.73 16.20
CA GLY A 350 -6.17 -22.34 14.88
C GLY A 350 -7.64 -22.49 14.45
N GLU A 351 -8.58 -21.96 15.25
CA GLU A 351 -10.00 -22.08 14.99
C GLU A 351 -10.39 -21.38 13.69
N ARG A 352 -11.23 -22.05 12.91
CA ARG A 352 -11.67 -21.60 11.59
C ARG A 352 -13.05 -21.01 11.72
N MET A 353 -13.16 -19.73 11.44
CA MET A 353 -14.44 -19.06 11.29
C MET A 353 -14.72 -18.86 9.81
N LEU A 354 -15.81 -19.46 9.33
CA LEU A 354 -16.31 -19.12 8.00
C LEU A 354 -16.84 -17.69 8.08
N HIS A 355 -16.19 -16.76 7.38
CA HIS A 355 -16.66 -15.39 7.41
C HIS A 355 -17.94 -15.32 6.57
N ARG A 356 -19.10 -15.30 7.25
CA ARG A 356 -20.43 -15.28 6.60
C ARG A 356 -20.71 -13.96 5.86
N GLU A 357 -19.97 -12.91 6.19
CA GLU A 357 -20.09 -11.59 5.61
C GLU A 357 -18.78 -11.24 4.90
N LEU A 358 -18.72 -11.53 3.60
CA LEU A 358 -18.01 -10.59 2.73
C LEU A 358 -18.86 -9.33 2.78
N GLU A 359 -18.45 -8.34 3.58
CA GLU A 359 -19.07 -7.02 3.56
C GLU A 359 -19.21 -6.61 2.10
N LEU A 360 -20.46 -6.35 1.73
CA LEU A 360 -20.88 -6.01 0.39
C LEU A 360 -19.94 -4.91 -0.12
N SER A 361 -19.36 -5.10 -1.31
CA SER A 361 -18.81 -3.98 -2.06
C SER A 361 -19.88 -2.88 -2.13
N SER A 362 -19.45 -1.62 -2.27
CA SER A 362 -20.32 -0.43 -2.36
C SER A 362 -21.24 -0.38 -3.60
N GLY A 363 -21.72 -1.53 -4.08
CA GLY A 363 -22.66 -1.74 -5.18
C GLY A 363 -23.38 -3.10 -5.15
N GLY A 364 -23.39 -3.83 -4.02
CA GLY A 364 -24.22 -5.04 -3.85
C GLY A 364 -23.85 -6.24 -4.72
N ARG A 365 -22.74 -6.21 -5.47
CA ARG A 365 -22.29 -7.34 -6.30
C ARG A 365 -21.45 -8.33 -5.47
N ARG A 366 -21.82 -9.61 -5.55
CA ARG A 366 -21.03 -10.74 -5.05
C ARG A 366 -19.66 -10.78 -5.76
N ILE A 367 -18.61 -10.42 -5.03
CA ILE A 367 -17.18 -10.34 -5.44
C ILE A 367 -16.69 -11.64 -6.12
N LEU A 368 -17.29 -12.77 -5.77
CA LEU A 368 -16.88 -14.10 -6.17
C LEU A 368 -17.18 -14.52 -7.62
N ARG A 369 -17.97 -13.74 -8.38
CA ARG A 369 -18.27 -14.06 -9.79
C ARG A 369 -17.17 -13.66 -10.79
N SER A 370 -16.21 -12.79 -10.42
CA SER A 370 -15.13 -12.36 -11.33
C SER A 370 -13.82 -13.15 -11.20
N LEU A 371 -13.71 -14.06 -10.23
CA LEU A 371 -12.53 -14.92 -10.06
C LEU A 371 -12.53 -16.07 -11.09
N ARG A 372 -12.30 -15.74 -12.36
CA ARG A 372 -11.61 -16.65 -13.27
C ARG A 372 -10.15 -16.20 -13.27
N TYR A 373 -9.25 -17.14 -12.97
CA TYR A 373 -7.87 -17.26 -13.44
C TYR A 373 -6.85 -17.70 -12.39
N SER A 374 -6.03 -18.60 -12.94
CA SER A 374 -4.83 -19.28 -12.50
C SER A 374 -3.69 -18.34 -12.12
N GLN A 375 -2.93 -18.73 -11.11
CA GLN A 375 -1.65 -18.16 -10.66
C GLN A 375 -1.69 -16.68 -10.24
N GLY A 376 -1.71 -16.45 -8.92
CA GLY A 376 -1.27 -15.18 -8.32
C GLY A 376 -2.15 -13.97 -8.62
N SER A 377 -3.42 -13.99 -8.20
CA SER A 377 -4.18 -12.74 -8.07
C SER A 377 -3.54 -11.91 -6.95
N TYR A 378 -2.97 -10.78 -7.33
CA TYR A 378 -2.19 -9.97 -6.42
C TYR A 378 -3.05 -8.95 -5.68
N PHE A 379 -2.84 -8.85 -4.37
CA PHE A 379 -3.60 -7.98 -3.49
C PHE A 379 -2.72 -6.84 -2.98
N TYR A 380 -3.18 -5.61 -3.19
CA TYR A 380 -2.58 -4.42 -2.63
C TYR A 380 -3.29 -4.05 -1.32
N SER A 381 -2.50 -3.75 -0.29
CA SER A 381 -3.03 -3.19 0.95
C SER A 381 -2.99 -1.66 0.86
N PHE A 382 -4.15 -1.03 0.80
CA PHE A 382 -4.29 0.40 0.99
C PHE A 382 -4.73 0.69 2.43
N VAL A 383 -3.89 1.38 3.19
CA VAL A 383 -4.15 1.71 4.60
C VAL A 383 -4.22 3.21 4.75
N LEU A 384 -5.26 3.69 5.42
CA LEU A 384 -5.33 5.10 5.81
C LEU A 384 -4.58 5.32 7.13
N PRO A 385 -3.71 6.32 7.21
CA PRO A 385 -3.06 6.67 8.46
C PRO A 385 -4.07 7.20 9.50
N GLN A 386 -3.64 7.38 10.74
CA GLN A 386 -4.47 8.00 11.79
C GLN A 386 -4.73 9.49 11.55
N TRP A 387 -3.98 10.12 10.65
CA TRP A 387 -4.06 11.54 10.37
C TRP A 387 -3.98 11.83 8.87
N LEU A 388 -4.74 12.83 8.40
CA LEU A 388 -4.64 13.26 7.01
C LEU A 388 -3.34 14.03 6.76
N TYR A 389 -2.39 13.39 6.11
CA TYR A 389 -1.15 14.05 5.69
C TYR A 389 -1.35 14.87 4.41
N ARG A 390 -0.81 16.08 4.44
CA ARG A 390 -0.56 16.85 3.22
C ARG A 390 0.57 16.21 2.43
N LEU A 391 0.52 16.34 1.12
CA LEU A 391 1.63 15.92 0.27
C LEU A 391 2.85 16.82 0.51
N PRO A 392 4.03 16.25 0.86
CA PRO A 392 5.27 17.01 0.90
C PRO A 392 5.54 17.67 -0.45
N ARG A 393 5.88 18.95 -0.41
CA ARG A 393 6.31 19.72 -1.59
C ARG A 393 7.76 20.13 -1.38
N GLN A 394 8.47 20.33 -2.50
CA GLN A 394 9.79 20.93 -2.46
C GLN A 394 9.71 22.25 -1.68
N GLN A 395 10.51 22.37 -0.61
CA GLN A 395 10.70 23.65 0.06
C GLN A 395 11.42 24.57 -0.93
N ARG A 396 10.77 25.66 -1.31
CA ARG A 396 11.35 26.68 -2.19
C ARG A 396 12.39 27.49 -1.47
#